data_AF-A0A0Q9U4G7-F1
#
_entry.id   AF-A0A0Q9U4G7-F1
#
_cell.length_a   1.000
_cell.length_b   1.000
_cell.length_c   1.000
_cell.angle_alpha   90.00
_cell.angle_beta   90.00
_cell.angle_gamma   90.00
#
_symmetry.space_group_name_H-M   'P 1'
#
loop_
_entity.id
_entity.type
_entity.pdbx_description
1 polymer ?
#
loop_
_entity_poly.entity_id
_entity_poly.type
_entity_poly.pdbx_seq_one_letter_code
_entity_poly.pdbx_strand_id
1 'polypeptide(L)'
;MATGRSGRVVVVGGSMAGLLAARALADHAESVVVLEREHLPRAVGPRGRVPQGRHLHLLLSAGLDLLRAWFPGIEDELEGHGAVRVDGTGAWVHQGGAYRARGDWGRPAISQTRPLLEHVVRARVAALPGVTVEDGVTVEGVVRSGRRVTGVVVDGQERPADLVVDCSGRSSRLAHDLAASHVLDPPVTHVGIDIGYASFTMRRSPDDFEGHFVVCIENPGSFRAGAVLPVEGDRWQVTLAGVHGDAPPADDDGIAAFAASLPTPAVGQLIARCERLSEVSTYRFPSSQRRHYEKVRDLLPGLVMLGDASSSFDPIYGQGMTSSALQAAALGEVASRVGVGSDDLPKRFHRRAARIIESPWRIAVGGDFGHPATEGPRPLGTAEVNGYLQRVIRASHASVPVARAFNRVLQLADPPTSLVHPALVLRVLRESRRSPVATGAAIRHPRIGPAQVS
;
A
#
# COMPACT_ATOMS: atom_id res chain seq x y z
N MET A 1 -11.60 34.59 -8.69
CA MET A 1 -12.26 34.21 -9.96
C MET A 1 -11.86 32.78 -10.24
N ALA A 2 -12.82 31.84 -10.24
CA ALA A 2 -12.55 30.46 -10.62
C ALA A 2 -12.14 30.47 -12.10
N THR A 3 -10.89 30.15 -12.39
CA THR A 3 -10.47 29.77 -13.74
C THR A 3 -11.40 28.64 -14.17
N GLY A 4 -12.18 28.85 -15.24
CA GLY A 4 -13.07 27.80 -15.77
C GLY A 4 -12.29 26.50 -15.94
N ARG A 5 -12.90 25.37 -15.53
CA ARG A 5 -12.35 24.04 -15.80
C ARG A 5 -12.16 23.92 -17.31
N SER A 6 -10.93 23.69 -17.77
CA SER A 6 -10.62 23.48 -19.17
C SER A 6 -9.70 22.28 -19.31
N GLY A 7 -9.79 21.61 -20.45
CA GLY A 7 -8.91 20.51 -20.82
C GLY A 7 -9.44 19.13 -20.43
N ARG A 8 -9.02 18.15 -21.23
CA ARG A 8 -9.42 16.75 -21.16
C ARG A 8 -8.28 15.90 -20.61
N VAL A 9 -8.58 15.11 -19.60
CA VAL A 9 -7.63 14.17 -18.99
C VAL A 9 -8.02 12.74 -19.34
N VAL A 10 -7.04 11.93 -19.72
CA VAL A 10 -7.18 10.47 -19.79
C VAL A 10 -6.35 9.83 -18.69
N VAL A 11 -6.97 8.98 -17.88
CA VAL A 11 -6.31 8.18 -16.85
C VAL A 11 -6.30 6.72 -17.31
N VAL A 12 -5.12 6.12 -17.43
CA VAL A 12 -4.95 4.74 -17.88
C VAL A 12 -4.87 3.81 -16.67
N GLY A 13 -5.87 2.95 -16.49
CA GLY A 13 -6.00 2.01 -15.37
C GLY A 13 -7.06 2.43 -14.35
N GLY A 14 -7.95 1.51 -13.99
CA GLY A 14 -9.11 1.75 -13.10
C GLY A 14 -8.96 1.18 -11.69
N SER A 15 -7.73 0.90 -11.22
CA SER A 15 -7.48 0.58 -9.80
C SER A 15 -7.32 1.84 -8.95
N MET A 16 -7.02 1.67 -7.67
CA MET A 16 -6.87 2.74 -6.68
C MET A 16 -6.02 3.92 -7.17
N ALA A 17 -4.87 3.67 -7.81
CA ALA A 17 -4.04 4.76 -8.35
C ALA A 17 -4.79 5.62 -9.39
N GLY A 18 -5.48 5.00 -10.34
CA GLY A 18 -6.25 5.71 -11.37
C GLY A 18 -7.50 6.38 -10.81
N LEU A 19 -8.25 5.71 -9.94
CA LEU A 19 -9.43 6.28 -9.30
C LEU A 19 -9.09 7.52 -8.46
N LEU A 20 -7.99 7.47 -7.70
CA LEU A 20 -7.54 8.59 -6.87
C LEU A 20 -6.98 9.73 -7.74
N ALA A 21 -6.25 9.42 -8.82
CA ALA A 21 -5.81 10.41 -9.79
C ALA A 21 -6.99 11.11 -10.46
N ALA A 22 -8.01 10.36 -10.86
CA ALA A 22 -9.23 10.91 -11.43
C ALA A 22 -9.97 11.82 -10.45
N ARG A 23 -10.11 11.40 -9.18
CA ARG A 23 -10.69 12.26 -8.14
C ARG A 23 -9.92 13.57 -8.00
N ALA A 24 -8.61 13.52 -7.88
CA ALA A 24 -7.77 14.69 -7.68
C ALA A 24 -7.80 15.66 -8.88
N LEU A 25 -7.99 15.16 -10.09
CA LEU A 25 -8.04 15.96 -11.31
C LEU A 25 -9.45 16.44 -11.70
N ALA A 26 -10.51 15.81 -11.18
CA ALA A 26 -11.89 16.18 -11.47
C ALA A 26 -12.21 17.65 -11.10
N ASP A 27 -11.46 18.24 -10.16
CA ASP A 27 -11.63 19.64 -9.78
C ASP A 27 -10.93 20.64 -10.72
N HIS A 28 -10.05 20.15 -11.59
CA HIS A 28 -9.11 20.96 -12.38
C HIS A 28 -9.21 20.74 -13.90
N ALA A 29 -10.02 19.78 -14.34
CA ALA A 29 -10.24 19.46 -15.75
C ALA A 29 -11.72 19.59 -16.12
N GLU A 30 -12.02 19.86 -17.39
CA GLU A 30 -13.39 19.84 -17.92
C GLU A 30 -13.93 18.40 -17.94
N SER A 31 -13.10 17.46 -18.37
CA SER A 31 -13.43 16.04 -18.35
C SER A 31 -12.25 15.16 -17.98
N VAL A 32 -12.54 14.07 -17.26
CA VAL A 32 -11.59 13.03 -16.88
C VAL A 32 -12.16 11.68 -17.30
N VAL A 33 -11.47 10.99 -18.19
CA VAL A 33 -11.87 9.66 -18.66
C VAL A 33 -10.90 8.62 -18.11
N VAL A 34 -11.39 7.71 -17.28
CA VAL A 34 -10.64 6.56 -16.79
C VAL A 34 -10.85 5.39 -17.75
N LEU A 35 -9.77 4.88 -18.33
CA LEU A 35 -9.78 3.74 -19.24
C LEU A 35 -9.22 2.50 -18.52
N GLU A 36 -10.05 1.50 -18.27
CA GLU A 36 -9.68 0.23 -17.69
C GLU A 36 -9.81 -0.89 -18.72
N ARG A 37 -8.80 -1.76 -18.79
CA ARG A 37 -8.74 -2.86 -19.75
C ARG A 37 -9.62 -4.04 -19.35
N GLU A 38 -9.78 -4.29 -18.06
CA GLU A 38 -10.73 -5.31 -17.61
C GLU A 38 -12.16 -4.80 -17.65
N HIS A 39 -13.14 -5.70 -17.78
CA HIS A 39 -14.52 -5.36 -17.40
C HIS A 39 -14.63 -5.27 -15.88
N LEU A 40 -15.19 -4.18 -15.38
CA LEU A 40 -15.28 -3.90 -13.97
C LEU A 40 -16.50 -4.60 -13.37
N PRO A 41 -16.35 -5.32 -12.24
CA PRO A 41 -17.49 -6.01 -11.64
C PRO A 41 -18.50 -4.98 -11.11
N ARG A 42 -19.78 -5.25 -11.41
CA ARG A 42 -20.91 -4.44 -10.92
C ARG A 42 -21.13 -4.58 -9.41
N ALA A 43 -20.76 -5.73 -8.85
CA ALA A 43 -20.77 -5.99 -7.42
C ALA A 43 -19.35 -5.99 -6.85
N VAL A 44 -19.22 -6.01 -5.52
CA VAL A 44 -17.94 -6.21 -4.84
C VAL A 44 -17.38 -7.58 -5.22
N GLY A 45 -16.16 -7.61 -5.76
CA GLY A 45 -15.52 -8.86 -6.16
C GLY A 45 -14.08 -8.66 -6.64
N PRO A 46 -13.25 -9.71 -6.58
CA PRO A 46 -11.87 -9.65 -7.03
C PRO A 46 -11.79 -9.47 -8.56
N ARG A 47 -10.74 -8.78 -9.02
CA ARG A 47 -10.43 -8.63 -10.44
C ARG A 47 -9.33 -9.60 -10.88
N GLY A 48 -9.28 -9.90 -12.17
CA GLY A 48 -8.28 -10.83 -12.73
C GLY A 48 -6.88 -10.22 -12.78
N ARG A 49 -6.76 -8.97 -13.20
CA ARG A 49 -5.49 -8.23 -13.33
C ARG A 49 -5.13 -7.42 -12.08
N VAL A 50 -5.88 -7.60 -11.00
CA VAL A 50 -5.49 -7.17 -9.64
C VAL A 50 -5.39 -8.41 -8.75
N PRO A 51 -4.43 -9.32 -9.00
CA PRO A 51 -4.26 -10.53 -8.19
C PRO A 51 -4.04 -10.19 -6.71
N GLN A 52 -3.43 -9.03 -6.43
CA GLN A 52 -3.24 -8.50 -5.07
C GLN A 52 -4.57 -8.33 -4.33
N GLY A 53 -5.69 -8.16 -5.03
CA GLY A 53 -7.02 -8.00 -4.42
C GLY A 53 -7.48 -9.19 -3.57
N ARG A 54 -6.84 -10.36 -3.71
CA ARG A 54 -7.10 -11.57 -2.91
C ARG A 54 -6.25 -11.66 -1.64
N HIS A 55 -5.33 -10.73 -1.44
CA HIS A 55 -4.42 -10.68 -0.29
C HIS A 55 -4.81 -9.55 0.65
N LEU A 56 -4.35 -9.65 1.90
CA LEU A 56 -4.59 -8.62 2.90
C LEU A 56 -4.11 -7.26 2.44
N HIS A 57 -4.98 -6.25 2.56
CA HIS A 57 -4.65 -4.85 2.30
C HIS A 57 -5.24 -3.98 3.41
N LEU A 58 -4.43 -3.04 3.89
CA LEU A 58 -4.91 -1.94 4.72
C LEU A 58 -4.54 -0.63 4.04
N LEU A 59 -5.50 0.29 3.97
CA LEU A 59 -5.20 1.66 3.61
C LEU A 59 -4.59 2.35 4.83
N LEU A 60 -3.37 2.86 4.67
CA LEU A 60 -2.71 3.55 5.77
C LEU A 60 -3.39 4.89 6.08
N SER A 61 -3.27 5.36 7.33
CA SER A 61 -4.04 6.50 7.84
C SER A 61 -3.90 7.79 7.00
N ALA A 62 -2.72 8.07 6.45
CA ALA A 62 -2.54 9.24 5.57
C ALA A 62 -3.35 9.15 4.26
N GLY A 63 -3.55 7.94 3.75
CA GLY A 63 -4.39 7.69 2.57
C GLY A 63 -5.88 7.76 2.92
N LEU A 64 -6.25 7.26 4.11
CA LEU A 64 -7.61 7.35 4.63
C LEU A 64 -8.01 8.82 4.88
N ASP A 65 -7.11 9.65 5.39
CA ASP A 65 -7.36 11.10 5.56
C ASP A 65 -7.68 11.79 4.23
N LEU A 66 -7.00 11.42 3.14
CA LEU A 66 -7.33 11.93 1.80
C LEU A 66 -8.69 11.44 1.32
N LEU A 67 -9.03 10.16 1.54
CA LEU A 67 -10.35 9.64 1.22
C LEU A 67 -11.46 10.37 2.01
N ARG A 68 -11.27 10.64 3.31
CA ARG A 68 -12.21 11.42 4.13
C ARG A 68 -12.44 12.81 3.56
N ALA A 69 -11.36 13.48 3.14
CA ALA A 69 -11.43 14.81 2.57
C ALA A 69 -12.10 14.82 1.18
N TRP A 70 -11.84 13.82 0.35
CA TRP A 70 -12.41 13.73 -1.00
C TRP A 70 -13.82 13.18 -1.06
N PHE A 71 -14.17 12.30 -0.13
CA PHE A 71 -15.43 11.57 -0.09
C PHE A 71 -16.00 11.59 1.33
N PRO A 72 -16.67 12.69 1.73
CA PRO A 72 -17.35 12.75 3.02
C PRO A 72 -18.30 11.56 3.21
N GLY A 73 -18.23 10.92 4.39
CA GLY A 73 -19.04 9.74 4.75
C GLY A 73 -18.53 8.40 4.21
N ILE A 74 -17.34 8.32 3.59
CA ILE A 74 -16.82 7.08 3.01
C ILE A 74 -16.58 5.97 4.04
N GLU A 75 -16.20 6.31 5.28
CA GLU A 75 -16.01 5.31 6.33
C GLU A 75 -17.34 4.67 6.75
N ASP A 76 -18.38 5.49 6.95
CA ASP A 76 -19.71 5.00 7.32
C ASP A 76 -20.29 4.12 6.20
N GLU A 77 -20.01 4.44 4.94
CA GLU A 77 -20.38 3.59 3.80
C GLU A 77 -19.61 2.26 3.79
N LEU A 78 -18.30 2.28 4.03
CA LEU A 78 -17.50 1.05 4.15
C LEU A 78 -17.99 0.18 5.32
N GLU A 79 -18.26 0.78 6.48
CA GLU A 79 -18.83 0.10 7.65
C GLU A 79 -20.23 -0.43 7.35
N GLY A 80 -21.06 0.31 6.61
CA GLY A 80 -22.36 -0.15 6.11
C GLY A 80 -22.28 -1.36 5.17
N HIS A 81 -21.14 -1.55 4.51
CA HIS A 81 -20.82 -2.76 3.74
C HIS A 81 -20.11 -3.85 4.56
N GLY A 82 -19.99 -3.67 5.88
CA GLY A 82 -19.42 -4.64 6.81
C GLY A 82 -17.92 -4.48 7.06
N ALA A 83 -17.27 -3.43 6.56
CA ALA A 83 -15.88 -3.15 6.94
C ALA A 83 -15.77 -2.93 8.46
N VAL A 84 -14.60 -3.24 9.02
CA VAL A 84 -14.42 -3.34 10.47
C VAL A 84 -13.41 -2.31 10.95
N ARG A 85 -13.81 -1.44 11.89
CA ARG A 85 -12.90 -0.49 12.52
C ARG A 85 -11.92 -1.21 13.46
N VAL A 86 -10.63 -0.93 13.29
CA VAL A 86 -9.55 -1.52 14.09
C VAL A 86 -8.55 -0.46 14.56
N ASP A 87 -7.94 -0.66 15.73
CA ASP A 87 -6.94 0.25 16.29
C ASP A 87 -5.93 -0.48 17.18
N GLY A 88 -5.00 0.28 17.78
CA GLY A 88 -3.95 -0.25 18.64
C GLY A 88 -4.40 -0.87 19.98
N THR A 89 -5.64 -0.62 20.43
CA THR A 89 -6.15 -1.12 21.72
C THR A 89 -6.41 -2.63 21.68
N GLY A 90 -6.88 -3.12 20.53
CA GLY A 90 -7.11 -4.53 20.23
C GLY A 90 -6.00 -5.20 19.40
N ALA A 91 -4.93 -4.47 19.08
CA ALA A 91 -3.87 -4.97 18.21
C ALA A 91 -2.87 -5.89 18.92
N TRP A 92 -2.57 -7.04 18.30
CA TRP A 92 -1.48 -7.93 18.70
C TRP A 92 -0.41 -7.96 17.62
N VAL A 93 0.56 -7.06 17.70
CA VAL A 93 1.66 -6.97 16.73
C VAL A 93 2.94 -7.53 17.34
N HIS A 94 3.33 -8.73 16.92
CA HIS A 94 4.58 -9.38 17.29
C HIS A 94 5.69 -8.98 16.31
N GLN A 95 6.74 -8.33 16.80
CA GLN A 95 7.88 -7.92 15.99
C GLN A 95 9.15 -7.88 16.84
N GLY A 96 10.30 -8.28 16.29
CA GLY A 96 11.57 -8.16 17.02
C GLY A 96 11.62 -8.93 18.33
N GLY A 97 10.89 -10.05 18.41
CA GLY A 97 10.90 -11.00 19.51
C GLY A 97 9.88 -10.78 20.63
N ALA A 98 9.00 -9.78 20.56
CA ALA A 98 7.87 -9.66 21.49
C ALA A 98 6.69 -8.88 20.87
N TYR A 99 5.60 -8.72 21.62
CA TYR A 99 4.49 -7.86 21.22
C TYR A 99 4.76 -6.39 21.53
N ARG A 100 4.30 -5.51 20.62
CA ARG A 100 4.19 -4.08 20.90
C ARG A 100 3.26 -3.83 22.09
N ALA A 101 3.53 -2.76 22.83
CA ALA A 101 2.71 -2.32 23.95
C ALA A 101 1.29 -2.04 23.48
N ARG A 102 0.32 -2.69 24.12
CA ARG A 102 -1.11 -2.49 23.87
C ARG A 102 -1.55 -1.11 24.35
N GLY A 103 -2.45 -0.49 23.62
CA GLY A 103 -3.05 0.79 23.98
C GLY A 103 -3.41 1.61 22.75
N ASP A 104 -3.97 2.79 22.97
CA ASP A 104 -4.37 3.65 21.88
C ASP A 104 -3.13 4.21 21.13
N TRP A 105 -2.88 3.68 19.93
CA TRP A 105 -1.85 4.17 19.01
C TRP A 105 -2.32 5.35 18.16
N GLY A 106 -3.53 5.84 18.40
CA GLY A 106 -4.21 6.86 17.61
C GLY A 106 -4.68 6.34 16.25
N ARG A 107 -5.60 7.10 15.65
CA ARG A 107 -6.05 6.96 14.24
C ARG A 107 -6.52 5.53 13.90
N PRO A 108 -7.77 5.17 14.25
CA PRO A 108 -8.34 3.89 13.83
C PRO A 108 -8.26 3.73 12.31
N ALA A 109 -8.02 2.51 11.87
CA ALA A 109 -8.10 2.09 10.48
C ALA A 109 -9.45 1.44 10.21
N ILE A 110 -9.85 1.44 8.94
CA ILE A 110 -10.93 0.60 8.46
C ILE A 110 -10.29 -0.64 7.81
N SER A 111 -10.69 -1.81 8.27
CA SER A 111 -10.24 -3.11 7.78
C SER A 111 -11.30 -3.67 6.85
N GLN A 112 -10.90 -3.92 5.60
CA GLN A 112 -11.77 -4.36 4.52
C GLN A 112 -10.95 -5.10 3.47
N THR A 113 -11.62 -5.91 2.65
CA THR A 113 -10.97 -6.42 1.44
C THR A 113 -10.70 -5.28 0.44
N ARG A 114 -9.64 -5.43 -0.36
CA ARG A 114 -9.34 -4.46 -1.43
C ARG A 114 -10.47 -4.33 -2.46
N PRO A 115 -11.16 -5.41 -2.87
CA PRO A 115 -12.38 -5.33 -3.67
C PRO A 115 -13.45 -4.40 -3.11
N LEU A 116 -13.73 -4.44 -1.80
CA LEU A 116 -14.72 -3.56 -1.18
C LEU A 116 -14.28 -2.09 -1.27
N LEU A 117 -13.04 -1.80 -0.85
CA LEU A 117 -12.49 -0.44 -0.92
C LEU A 117 -12.53 0.12 -2.34
N GLU A 118 -12.07 -0.66 -3.32
CA GLU A 118 -12.03 -0.24 -4.72
C GLU A 118 -13.44 -0.04 -5.30
N HIS A 119 -14.41 -0.88 -4.93
CA HIS A 119 -15.80 -0.74 -5.35
C HIS A 119 -16.40 0.58 -4.86
N VAL A 120 -16.30 0.86 -3.56
CA VAL A 120 -16.83 2.11 -2.96
C VAL A 120 -16.16 3.34 -3.58
N VAL A 121 -14.83 3.33 -3.67
CA VAL A 121 -14.08 4.46 -4.27
C VAL A 121 -14.45 4.63 -5.75
N ARG A 122 -14.58 3.53 -6.51
CA ARG A 122 -14.98 3.60 -7.92
C ARG A 122 -16.38 4.19 -8.08
N ALA A 123 -17.35 3.77 -7.28
CA ALA A 123 -18.70 4.31 -7.32
C ALA A 123 -18.71 5.81 -7.02
N ARG A 124 -17.97 6.25 -5.99
CA ARG A 124 -17.84 7.67 -5.63
C ARG A 124 -17.15 8.49 -6.72
N VAL A 125 -16.11 7.95 -7.38
CA VAL A 125 -15.40 8.62 -8.49
C VAL A 125 -16.30 8.74 -9.71
N ALA A 126 -17.02 7.68 -10.09
CA ALA A 126 -17.92 7.69 -11.23
C ALA A 126 -19.12 8.64 -11.06
N ALA A 127 -19.48 8.95 -9.82
CA ALA A 127 -20.53 9.93 -9.50
C ALA A 127 -20.06 11.39 -9.58
N LEU A 128 -18.76 11.66 -9.79
CA LEU A 128 -18.25 13.03 -9.88
C LEU A 128 -18.62 13.67 -11.22
N PRO A 129 -19.02 14.95 -11.23
CA PRO A 129 -19.29 15.68 -12.47
C PRO A 129 -18.04 15.72 -13.38
N GLY A 130 -18.23 15.37 -14.65
CA GLY A 130 -17.16 15.36 -15.66
C GLY A 130 -16.22 14.15 -15.61
N VAL A 131 -16.50 13.15 -14.76
CA VAL A 131 -15.73 11.90 -14.72
C VAL A 131 -16.50 10.79 -15.41
N THR A 132 -15.83 10.08 -16.33
CA THR A 132 -16.33 8.87 -16.97
C THR A 132 -15.37 7.71 -16.71
N VAL A 133 -15.90 6.54 -16.41
CA VAL A 133 -15.12 5.30 -16.29
C VAL A 133 -15.55 4.35 -17.40
N GLU A 134 -14.63 4.02 -18.30
CA GLU A 134 -14.83 3.07 -19.39
C GLU A 134 -14.02 1.81 -19.10
N ASP A 135 -14.67 0.66 -19.17
CA ASP A 135 -14.07 -0.65 -18.91
C ASP A 135 -13.98 -1.48 -20.20
N GLY A 136 -13.17 -2.54 -20.21
CA GLY A 136 -12.88 -3.29 -21.43
C GLY A 136 -12.07 -2.52 -22.48
N VAL A 137 -11.51 -1.36 -22.13
CA VAL A 137 -10.78 -0.48 -23.05
C VAL A 137 -9.27 -0.62 -22.84
N THR A 138 -8.58 -1.10 -23.86
CA THR A 138 -7.11 -1.20 -23.84
C THR A 138 -6.47 0.03 -24.47
N VAL A 139 -5.64 0.74 -23.72
CA VAL A 139 -4.75 1.75 -24.27
C VAL A 139 -3.53 1.05 -24.88
N GLU A 140 -3.29 1.31 -26.16
CA GLU A 140 -2.24 0.69 -26.97
C GLU A 140 -0.96 1.54 -27.01
N GLY A 141 -1.09 2.85 -26.84
CA GLY A 141 0.01 3.79 -26.95
C GLY A 141 -0.41 5.23 -26.64
N VAL A 142 0.53 6.15 -26.75
CA VAL A 142 0.28 7.59 -26.66
C VAL A 142 0.35 8.24 -28.04
N VAL A 143 -0.53 9.22 -28.28
CA VAL A 143 -0.47 10.10 -29.45
C VAL A 143 0.46 11.27 -29.14
N ARG A 144 1.33 11.64 -30.09
CA ARG A 144 2.31 12.69 -29.88
C ARG A 144 2.31 13.71 -31.02
N SER A 145 2.36 14.99 -30.65
CA SER A 145 2.69 16.08 -31.57
C SER A 145 4.04 16.66 -31.16
N GLY A 146 5.08 16.34 -31.93
CA GLY A 146 6.46 16.60 -31.56
C GLY A 146 6.83 15.93 -30.22
N ARG A 147 7.08 16.76 -29.20
CA ARG A 147 7.42 16.28 -27.84
C ARG A 147 6.23 16.10 -26.90
N ARG A 148 5.08 16.69 -27.23
CA ARG A 148 3.91 16.67 -26.36
C ARG A 148 3.08 15.42 -26.63
N VAL A 149 2.65 14.76 -25.55
CA VAL A 149 1.58 13.77 -25.59
C VAL A 149 0.25 14.51 -25.67
N THR A 150 -0.56 14.18 -26.68
CA THR A 150 -1.83 14.85 -27.00
C THR A 150 -3.02 13.90 -26.98
N GLY A 151 -2.84 12.69 -26.47
CA GLY A 151 -3.88 11.67 -26.43
C GLY A 151 -3.34 10.26 -26.26
N VAL A 152 -4.24 9.30 -26.43
CA VAL A 152 -3.94 7.86 -26.40
C VAL A 152 -4.50 7.18 -27.65
N VAL A 153 -3.95 6.02 -27.98
CA VAL A 153 -4.49 5.13 -29.02
C VAL A 153 -5.33 4.03 -28.35
N VAL A 154 -6.55 3.86 -28.84
CA VAL A 154 -7.52 2.84 -28.40
C VAL A 154 -8.19 2.27 -29.63
N ASP A 155 -8.13 0.95 -29.81
CA ASP A 155 -8.69 0.24 -30.97
C ASP A 155 -8.18 0.82 -32.30
N GLY A 156 -6.89 1.19 -32.35
CA GLY A 156 -6.27 1.87 -33.50
C GLY A 156 -6.76 3.30 -33.77
N GLN A 157 -7.61 3.88 -32.92
CA GLN A 157 -8.13 5.25 -33.05
C GLN A 157 -7.52 6.19 -32.02
N GLU A 158 -7.26 7.44 -32.43
CA GLU A 158 -6.76 8.47 -31.53
C GLU A 158 -7.88 9.03 -30.64
N ARG A 159 -7.65 9.04 -29.33
CA ARG A 159 -8.49 9.74 -28.35
C ARG A 159 -7.71 10.94 -27.80
N PRO A 160 -8.08 12.19 -28.16
CA PRO A 160 -7.37 13.38 -27.73
C PRO A 160 -7.40 13.56 -26.22
N ALA A 161 -6.33 14.08 -25.64
CA ALA A 161 -6.22 14.49 -24.24
C ALA A 161 -5.15 15.57 -24.07
N ASP A 162 -5.38 16.52 -23.17
CA ASP A 162 -4.39 17.52 -22.76
C ASP A 162 -3.38 16.95 -21.76
N LEU A 163 -3.81 15.94 -20.99
CA LEU A 163 -2.99 15.21 -20.03
C LEU A 163 -3.35 13.73 -20.02
N VAL A 164 -2.35 12.86 -20.17
CA VAL A 164 -2.44 11.42 -19.95
C VAL A 164 -1.77 11.08 -18.62
N VAL A 165 -2.48 10.37 -17.75
CA VAL A 165 -1.97 9.86 -16.47
C VAL A 165 -1.89 8.35 -16.56
N ASP A 166 -0.69 7.79 -16.61
CA ASP A 166 -0.52 6.35 -16.59
C ASP A 166 -0.51 5.80 -15.16
N CYS A 167 -1.57 5.07 -14.83
CA CYS A 167 -1.80 4.35 -13.58
C CYS A 167 -1.94 2.83 -13.82
N SER A 168 -1.47 2.31 -14.95
CA SER A 168 -1.64 0.90 -15.37
C SER A 168 -0.78 -0.10 -14.60
N GLY A 169 -0.02 0.39 -13.61
CA GLY A 169 0.69 -0.39 -12.62
C GLY A 169 2.10 -0.81 -13.04
N ARG A 170 2.68 -1.74 -12.28
CA ARG A 170 4.09 -2.18 -12.43
C ARG A 170 4.44 -2.62 -13.87
N SER A 171 3.50 -3.30 -14.52
CA SER A 171 3.63 -3.84 -15.87
C SER A 171 3.07 -2.88 -16.94
N SER A 172 3.15 -1.57 -16.69
CA SER A 172 2.74 -0.55 -17.65
C SER A 172 3.39 -0.78 -19.01
N ARG A 173 2.55 -0.93 -20.03
CA ARG A 173 2.98 -1.01 -21.44
C ARG A 173 3.51 0.33 -21.92
N LEU A 174 2.84 1.43 -21.58
CA LEU A 174 3.27 2.78 -21.95
C LEU A 174 4.69 3.07 -21.42
N ALA A 175 4.96 2.74 -20.16
CA ALA A 175 6.30 2.91 -19.58
C ALA A 175 7.35 2.06 -20.31
N HIS A 176 6.99 0.82 -20.68
CA HIS A 176 7.89 -0.09 -21.39
C HIS A 176 8.18 0.39 -22.81
N ASP A 177 7.15 0.69 -23.60
CA ASP A 177 7.26 1.03 -25.01
C ASP A 177 7.99 2.38 -25.20
N LEU A 178 7.72 3.35 -24.31
CA LEU A 178 8.42 4.64 -24.33
C LEU A 178 9.91 4.52 -23.95
N ALA A 179 10.25 3.59 -23.06
CA ALA A 179 11.65 3.32 -22.73
C ALA A 179 12.36 2.55 -23.85
N ALA A 180 11.72 1.51 -24.40
CA ALA A 180 12.26 0.69 -25.50
C ALA A 180 12.50 1.50 -26.78
N SER A 181 11.70 2.54 -27.02
CA SER A 181 11.87 3.49 -28.13
C SER A 181 12.80 4.67 -27.79
N HIS A 182 13.43 4.69 -26.61
CA HIS A 182 14.27 5.78 -26.10
C HIS A 182 13.60 7.16 -26.08
N VAL A 183 12.27 7.19 -26.08
CA VAL A 183 11.46 8.40 -26.05
C VAL A 183 11.39 8.98 -24.64
N LEU A 184 11.16 8.12 -23.65
CA LEU A 184 11.09 8.47 -22.23
C LEU A 184 11.62 7.28 -21.44
N ASP A 185 12.92 7.34 -21.16
CA ASP A 185 13.66 6.27 -20.48
C ASP A 185 14.26 6.80 -19.16
N PRO A 186 13.53 6.65 -18.03
CA PRO A 186 14.04 7.08 -16.74
C PRO A 186 15.05 6.08 -16.17
N PRO A 187 16.09 6.52 -15.43
CA PRO A 187 16.91 5.62 -14.65
C PRO A 187 16.04 4.77 -13.70
N VAL A 188 16.30 3.47 -13.61
CA VAL A 188 15.50 2.56 -12.80
C VAL A 188 16.33 1.97 -11.67
N THR A 189 15.85 2.09 -10.44
CA THR A 189 16.40 1.33 -9.30
C THR A 189 15.62 0.04 -9.12
N HIS A 190 16.33 -1.07 -9.00
CA HIS A 190 15.79 -2.40 -8.67
C HIS A 190 16.38 -2.92 -7.37
N VAL A 191 15.53 -3.46 -6.49
CA VAL A 191 15.94 -4.16 -5.26
C VAL A 191 15.23 -5.52 -5.22
N GLY A 192 16.01 -6.60 -5.30
CA GLY A 192 15.52 -7.99 -5.35
C GLY A 192 15.20 -8.52 -3.96
N ILE A 193 13.97 -9.02 -3.77
CA ILE A 193 13.47 -9.50 -2.47
C ILE A 193 12.71 -10.84 -2.58
N ASP A 194 12.21 -11.19 -3.78
CA ASP A 194 11.44 -12.43 -4.06
C ASP A 194 10.43 -12.80 -2.97
N ILE A 195 9.40 -11.98 -2.82
CA ILE A 195 8.37 -12.20 -1.81
C ILE A 195 7.31 -13.14 -2.36
N GLY A 196 6.90 -14.10 -1.53
CA GLY A 196 5.75 -14.94 -1.78
C GLY A 196 4.67 -14.79 -0.71
N TYR A 197 3.41 -14.71 -1.14
CA TYR A 197 2.25 -14.74 -0.28
C TYR A 197 1.40 -15.99 -0.50
N ALA A 198 0.79 -16.45 0.58
CA ALA A 198 -0.39 -17.31 0.56
C ALA A 198 -1.50 -16.61 1.35
N SER A 199 -2.72 -16.57 0.83
CA SER A 199 -3.83 -15.89 1.49
C SER A 199 -5.15 -16.62 1.27
N PHE A 200 -5.98 -16.58 2.29
CA PHE A 200 -7.30 -17.22 2.30
C PHE A 200 -8.17 -16.52 3.33
N THR A 201 -9.46 -16.84 3.29
CA THR A 201 -10.43 -16.35 4.26
C THR A 201 -10.89 -17.46 5.18
N MET A 202 -11.22 -17.11 6.42
CA MET A 202 -11.81 -18.01 7.40
C MET A 202 -13.06 -17.37 8.00
N ARG A 203 -13.97 -18.17 8.55
CA ARG A 203 -15.09 -17.64 9.32
C ARG A 203 -14.59 -16.97 10.57
N ARG A 204 -15.19 -15.83 10.93
CA ARG A 204 -14.88 -15.07 12.12
C ARG A 204 -16.06 -15.08 13.09
N SER A 205 -15.75 -15.28 14.36
CA SER A 205 -16.62 -15.07 15.51
C SER A 205 -15.91 -14.14 16.51
N PRO A 206 -16.66 -13.32 17.27
CA PRO A 206 -16.11 -12.52 18.37
C PRO A 206 -15.33 -13.35 19.41
N ASP A 207 -15.66 -14.64 19.58
CA ASP A 207 -15.06 -15.53 20.56
C ASP A 207 -13.77 -16.23 20.09
N ASP A 208 -13.30 -15.96 18.87
CA ASP A 208 -12.11 -16.63 18.34
C ASP A 208 -10.81 -16.14 18.97
N PHE A 209 -10.77 -14.89 19.44
CA PHE A 209 -9.53 -14.20 19.78
C PHE A 209 -9.77 -13.00 20.70
N GLU A 210 -8.92 -12.81 21.71
CA GLU A 210 -9.04 -11.69 22.66
C GLU A 210 -8.63 -10.30 22.11
N GLY A 211 -8.52 -10.14 20.79
CA GLY A 211 -8.12 -8.90 20.14
C GLY A 211 -8.89 -8.62 18.84
N HIS A 212 -8.52 -7.53 18.17
CA HIS A 212 -9.12 -7.15 16.88
C HIS A 212 -8.37 -7.73 15.70
N PHE A 213 -7.04 -7.80 15.77
CA PHE A 213 -6.20 -8.43 14.76
C PHE A 213 -4.86 -8.89 15.33
N VAL A 214 -4.19 -9.80 14.62
CA VAL A 214 -2.82 -10.22 14.90
C VAL A 214 -1.94 -10.03 13.67
N VAL A 215 -0.73 -9.51 13.90
CA VAL A 215 0.34 -9.42 12.89
C VAL A 215 1.61 -9.94 13.54
N CYS A 216 2.34 -10.79 12.83
CA CYS A 216 3.65 -11.29 13.19
C CYS A 216 4.63 -10.99 12.08
N ILE A 217 5.76 -10.37 12.43
CA ILE A 217 6.86 -10.09 11.49
C ILE A 217 8.16 -10.50 12.17
N GLU A 218 8.83 -11.52 11.63
CA GLU A 218 10.12 -11.98 12.13
C GLU A 218 11.28 -11.24 11.44
N ASN A 219 11.67 -10.08 11.96
CA ASN A 219 12.82 -9.32 11.48
C ASN A 219 13.59 -8.66 12.65
N PRO A 220 14.90 -8.93 12.84
CA PRO A 220 15.75 -9.79 12.02
C PRO A 220 15.48 -11.28 12.32
N GLY A 221 15.60 -12.17 11.33
CA GLY A 221 15.33 -13.60 11.50
C GLY A 221 15.01 -14.28 10.18
N SER A 222 13.97 -15.10 10.16
CA SER A 222 13.48 -15.80 8.96
C SER A 222 12.83 -14.88 7.91
N PHE A 223 12.45 -13.64 8.28
CA PHE A 223 11.64 -12.74 7.46
C PHE A 223 10.25 -13.31 7.10
N ARG A 224 9.84 -14.40 7.77
CA ARG A 224 8.46 -14.88 7.71
C ARG A 224 7.54 -13.91 8.42
N ALA A 225 6.35 -13.75 7.86
CA ALA A 225 5.29 -12.96 8.44
C ALA A 225 3.94 -13.67 8.32
N GLY A 226 3.04 -13.32 9.23
CA GLY A 226 1.66 -13.80 9.24
C GLY A 226 0.74 -12.73 9.79
N ALA A 227 -0.41 -12.56 9.16
CA ALA A 227 -1.41 -11.59 9.58
C ALA A 227 -2.82 -12.18 9.49
N VAL A 228 -3.64 -11.89 10.49
CA VAL A 228 -5.07 -12.24 10.52
C VAL A 228 -5.85 -11.00 10.92
N LEU A 229 -6.63 -10.46 9.97
CA LEU A 229 -7.39 -9.23 10.15
C LEU A 229 -8.86 -9.44 9.81
N PRO A 230 -9.76 -8.71 10.46
CA PRO A 230 -11.18 -8.82 10.18
C PRO A 230 -11.51 -8.11 8.86
N VAL A 231 -12.41 -8.69 8.08
CA VAL A 231 -12.96 -8.05 6.87
C VAL A 231 -14.47 -8.27 6.83
N GLU A 232 -15.13 -7.69 5.83
CA GLU A 232 -16.58 -7.74 5.70
C GLU A 232 -17.14 -9.17 5.62
N GLY A 233 -18.37 -9.35 6.10
CA GLY A 233 -19.10 -10.61 6.07
C GLY A 233 -18.70 -11.62 7.16
N ASP A 234 -18.27 -11.13 8.33
CA ASP A 234 -17.81 -11.96 9.44
C ASP A 234 -16.71 -12.95 9.03
N ARG A 235 -15.67 -12.39 8.38
CA ARG A 235 -14.51 -13.15 7.91
C ARG A 235 -13.22 -12.64 8.52
N TRP A 236 -12.30 -13.58 8.75
CA TRP A 236 -10.88 -13.31 8.89
C TRP A 236 -10.23 -13.40 7.50
N GLN A 237 -9.43 -12.40 7.14
CA GLN A 237 -8.49 -12.48 6.02
C GLN A 237 -7.11 -12.86 6.58
N VAL A 238 -6.57 -13.97 6.10
CA VAL A 238 -5.23 -14.46 6.46
C VAL A 238 -4.26 -14.17 5.33
N THR A 239 -3.07 -13.71 5.67
CA THR A 239 -1.93 -13.66 4.77
C THR A 239 -0.68 -14.16 5.48
N LEU A 240 -0.04 -15.16 4.88
CA LEU A 240 1.31 -15.63 5.23
C LEU A 240 2.28 -15.12 4.18
N ALA A 241 3.49 -14.77 4.59
CA ALA A 241 4.50 -14.21 3.71
C ALA A 241 5.89 -14.72 4.07
N GLY A 242 6.70 -14.97 3.04
CA GLY A 242 8.14 -15.20 3.16
C GLY A 242 8.87 -14.58 1.97
N VAL A 243 10.20 -14.56 2.04
CA VAL A 243 11.09 -13.87 1.09
C VAL A 243 12.19 -14.81 0.61
N HIS A 244 12.85 -14.49 -0.51
CA HIS A 244 14.05 -15.19 -0.99
C HIS A 244 13.89 -16.72 -1.08
N GLY A 245 12.85 -17.17 -1.77
CA GLY A 245 12.55 -18.60 -1.94
C GLY A 245 11.77 -19.24 -0.78
N ASP A 246 11.61 -18.57 0.36
CA ASP A 246 10.91 -19.08 1.55
C ASP A 246 9.40 -18.79 1.54
N ALA A 247 8.79 -18.81 0.35
CA ALA A 247 7.35 -18.54 0.22
C ALA A 247 6.51 -19.62 0.90
N PRO A 248 5.38 -19.26 1.55
CA PRO A 248 4.48 -20.24 2.14
C PRO A 248 3.89 -21.17 1.05
N PRO A 249 3.81 -22.49 1.32
CA PRO A 249 3.10 -23.42 0.46
C PRO A 249 1.61 -23.11 0.35
N ALA A 250 0.93 -23.73 -0.62
CA ALA A 250 -0.50 -23.52 -0.86
C ALA A 250 -1.38 -24.67 -0.34
N ASP A 251 -0.78 -25.81 0.02
CA ASP A 251 -1.46 -26.95 0.63
C ASP A 251 -1.61 -26.80 2.15
N ASP A 252 -2.57 -27.52 2.72
CA ASP A 252 -2.99 -27.35 4.12
C ASP A 252 -1.88 -27.70 5.12
N ASP A 253 -1.15 -28.78 4.87
CA ASP A 253 -0.04 -29.22 5.72
C ASP A 253 1.11 -28.21 5.69
N GLY A 254 1.45 -27.71 4.50
CA GLY A 254 2.46 -26.68 4.32
C GLY A 254 2.08 -25.35 4.97
N ILE A 255 0.82 -24.94 4.91
CA ILE A 255 0.30 -23.75 5.60
C ILE A 255 0.40 -23.92 7.11
N ALA A 256 0.00 -25.07 7.65
CA ALA A 256 0.06 -25.35 9.07
C ALA A 256 1.52 -25.33 9.58
N ALA A 257 2.42 -26.00 8.86
CA ALA A 257 3.86 -26.00 9.18
C ALA A 257 4.48 -24.60 9.12
N PHE A 258 4.12 -23.80 8.10
CA PHE A 258 4.58 -22.42 7.98
C PHE A 258 4.08 -21.57 9.15
N ALA A 259 2.78 -21.65 9.48
CA ALA A 259 2.20 -20.89 10.58
C ALA A 259 2.79 -21.29 11.94
N ALA A 260 3.10 -22.58 12.14
CA ALA A 260 3.74 -23.09 13.35
C ALA A 260 5.19 -22.59 13.55
N SER A 261 5.86 -22.22 12.45
CA SER A 261 7.23 -21.67 12.51
C SER A 261 7.28 -20.20 12.91
N LEU A 262 6.13 -19.50 12.91
CA LEU A 262 6.09 -18.09 13.28
C LEU A 262 6.42 -17.90 14.77
N PRO A 263 7.09 -16.80 15.15
CA PRO A 263 7.41 -16.49 16.55
C PRO A 263 6.21 -16.41 17.51
N THR A 264 4.99 -16.39 17.00
CA THR A 264 3.76 -16.47 17.79
C THR A 264 2.92 -17.66 17.37
N PRO A 265 2.38 -18.43 18.34
CA PRO A 265 1.45 -19.51 18.02
C PRO A 265 0.08 -18.98 17.57
N ALA A 266 -0.24 -17.70 17.79
CA ALA A 266 -1.58 -17.15 17.63
C ALA A 266 -2.14 -17.30 16.21
N VAL A 267 -1.29 -17.09 15.19
CA VAL A 267 -1.70 -17.23 13.78
C VAL A 267 -2.03 -18.68 13.46
N GLY A 268 -1.15 -19.62 13.82
CA GLY A 268 -1.39 -21.06 13.61
C GLY A 268 -2.60 -21.58 14.38
N GLN A 269 -2.79 -21.13 15.63
CA GLN A 269 -3.95 -21.49 16.44
C GLN A 269 -5.27 -20.97 15.86
N LEU A 270 -5.28 -19.76 15.28
CA LEU A 270 -6.45 -19.23 14.58
C LEU A 270 -6.77 -20.04 13.32
N ILE A 271 -5.73 -20.37 12.53
CA ILE A 271 -5.88 -21.20 11.31
C ILE A 271 -6.43 -22.58 11.65
N ALA A 272 -5.95 -23.22 12.72
CA ALA A 272 -6.42 -24.53 13.14
C ALA A 272 -7.86 -24.51 13.72
N ARG A 273 -8.29 -23.38 14.28
CA ARG A 273 -9.59 -23.23 14.94
C ARG A 273 -10.72 -22.84 13.98
N CYS A 274 -10.44 -21.94 13.05
CA CYS A 274 -11.47 -21.30 12.24
C CYS A 274 -11.70 -22.05 10.92
N GLU A 275 -12.95 -22.18 10.47
CA GLU A 275 -13.24 -22.82 9.19
C GLU A 275 -12.76 -21.96 8.02
N ARG A 276 -11.97 -22.53 7.11
CA ARG A 276 -11.55 -21.88 5.86
C ARG A 276 -12.73 -21.76 4.88
N LEU A 277 -12.93 -20.56 4.36
CA LEU A 277 -14.05 -20.20 3.47
C LEU A 277 -13.65 -20.02 1.99
N SER A 278 -12.35 -20.05 1.68
CA SER A 278 -11.86 -19.88 0.32
C SER A 278 -10.67 -20.78 0.03
N GLU A 279 -10.43 -21.02 -1.26
CA GLU A 279 -9.14 -21.55 -1.72
C GLU A 279 -7.98 -20.62 -1.35
N VAL A 280 -6.77 -21.16 -1.38
CA VAL A 280 -5.54 -20.43 -1.12
C VAL A 280 -5.10 -19.72 -2.38
N SER A 281 -5.02 -18.40 -2.30
CA SER A 281 -4.47 -17.55 -3.36
C SER A 281 -3.00 -17.28 -3.09
N THR A 282 -2.16 -17.45 -4.11
CA THR A 282 -0.73 -17.15 -4.02
C THR A 282 -0.35 -15.94 -4.88
N TYR A 283 0.67 -15.22 -4.44
CA TYR A 283 1.22 -14.08 -5.19
C TYR A 283 2.72 -14.00 -5.01
N ARG A 284 3.42 -13.59 -6.08
CA ARG A 284 4.87 -13.42 -6.10
C ARG A 284 5.22 -12.00 -6.49
N PHE A 285 6.15 -11.41 -5.75
CA PHE A 285 6.69 -10.07 -6.01
C PHE A 285 8.22 -10.15 -6.06
N PRO A 286 8.84 -10.16 -7.25
CA PRO A 286 10.26 -10.45 -7.38
C PRO A 286 11.16 -9.31 -6.87
N SER A 287 10.77 -8.06 -7.09
CA SER A 287 11.64 -6.91 -6.79
C SER A 287 10.88 -5.61 -6.61
N SER A 288 11.35 -4.78 -5.69
CA SER A 288 11.02 -3.37 -5.65
C SER A 288 11.62 -2.66 -6.88
N GLN A 289 10.87 -1.75 -7.49
CA GLN A 289 11.24 -0.97 -8.66
C GLN A 289 10.86 0.49 -8.48
N ARG A 290 11.77 1.40 -8.81
CA ARG A 290 11.51 2.84 -8.90
C ARG A 290 12.07 3.41 -10.18
N ARG A 291 11.18 3.97 -11.00
CA ARG A 291 11.52 4.72 -12.21
C ARG A 291 11.71 6.20 -11.83
N HIS A 292 12.92 6.71 -12.00
CA HIS A 292 13.31 8.05 -11.58
C HIS A 292 12.97 9.13 -12.62
N TYR A 293 11.68 9.35 -12.87
CA TYR A 293 11.21 10.39 -13.80
C TYR A 293 11.67 11.80 -13.40
N GLU A 294 11.91 12.06 -12.12
CA GLU A 294 12.46 13.33 -11.63
C GLU A 294 13.89 13.61 -12.11
N LYS A 295 14.61 12.58 -12.59
CA LYS A 295 15.98 12.68 -13.12
C LYS A 295 16.03 12.80 -14.64
N VAL A 296 14.89 12.67 -15.33
CA VAL A 296 14.80 12.83 -16.78
C VAL A 296 14.84 14.32 -17.11
N ARG A 297 15.79 14.73 -17.97
CA ARG A 297 15.90 16.12 -18.44
C ARG A 297 14.73 16.50 -19.34
N ASP A 298 14.37 15.58 -20.22
CA ASP A 298 13.44 15.76 -21.32
C ASP A 298 12.14 14.98 -21.11
N LEU A 299 11.42 15.30 -20.03
CA LEU A 299 10.08 14.77 -19.84
C LEU A 299 9.16 15.16 -21.01
N LEU A 300 8.15 14.33 -21.25
CA LEU A 300 7.11 14.59 -22.26
C LEU A 300 6.01 15.46 -21.64
N PRO A 301 5.78 16.68 -22.15
CA PRO A 301 4.56 17.42 -21.84
C PRO A 301 3.32 16.58 -22.08
N GLY A 302 2.29 16.73 -21.24
CA GLY A 302 1.02 15.98 -21.39
C GLY A 302 1.07 14.52 -20.94
N LEU A 303 2.16 14.04 -20.30
CA LEU A 303 2.23 12.70 -19.73
C LEU A 303 2.77 12.72 -18.30
N VAL A 304 2.09 12.00 -17.40
CA VAL A 304 2.60 11.70 -16.05
C VAL A 304 2.40 10.23 -15.70
N MET A 305 3.30 9.69 -14.89
CA MET A 305 3.29 8.31 -14.43
C MET A 305 3.01 8.28 -12.92
N LEU A 306 2.03 7.51 -12.47
CA LEU A 306 1.55 7.55 -11.08
C LEU A 306 1.34 6.14 -10.51
N GLY A 307 1.61 6.01 -9.21
CA GLY A 307 1.46 4.73 -8.50
C GLY A 307 2.51 3.71 -8.95
N ASP A 308 2.12 2.44 -9.07
CA ASP A 308 3.04 1.35 -9.41
C ASP A 308 3.66 1.48 -10.81
N ALA A 309 3.08 2.30 -11.71
CA ALA A 309 3.71 2.64 -12.99
C ALA A 309 4.99 3.46 -12.79
N SER A 310 5.05 4.31 -11.76
CA SER A 310 6.24 5.06 -11.39
C SER A 310 7.13 4.33 -10.37
N SER A 311 6.53 3.77 -9.31
CA SER A 311 7.29 3.04 -8.28
C SER A 311 6.41 2.00 -7.61
N SER A 312 6.88 0.75 -7.64
CA SER A 312 6.29 -0.37 -6.91
C SER A 312 7.33 -0.90 -5.93
N PHE A 313 7.03 -0.93 -4.65
CA PHE A 313 7.95 -1.42 -3.61
C PHE A 313 7.30 -2.57 -2.84
N ASP A 314 8.09 -3.22 -1.99
CA ASP A 314 7.68 -4.37 -1.18
C ASP A 314 6.26 -4.19 -0.58
N PRO A 315 5.29 -5.06 -0.95
CA PRO A 315 3.94 -4.99 -0.45
C PRO A 315 3.76 -5.36 1.04
N ILE A 316 4.76 -5.97 1.70
CA ILE A 316 4.68 -6.38 3.12
C ILE A 316 4.46 -5.18 4.05
N TYR A 317 4.88 -3.99 3.61
CA TYR A 317 4.71 -2.74 4.37
C TYR A 317 3.37 -2.05 4.10
N GLY A 318 2.55 -2.52 3.14
CA GLY A 318 1.19 -2.00 2.88
C GLY A 318 1.12 -0.57 2.34
N GLN A 319 2.21 -0.04 1.79
CA GLN A 319 2.35 1.40 1.51
C GLN A 319 1.83 1.85 0.12
N GLY A 320 1.55 0.93 -0.81
CA GLY A 320 1.30 1.25 -2.22
C GLY A 320 0.07 2.15 -2.46
N MET A 321 -1.08 1.82 -1.87
CA MET A 321 -2.31 2.59 -2.05
C MET A 321 -2.20 4.00 -1.46
N THR A 322 -1.62 4.13 -0.27
CA THR A 322 -1.41 5.42 0.37
C THR A 322 -0.40 6.28 -0.37
N SER A 323 0.70 5.70 -0.85
CA SER A 323 1.65 6.40 -1.73
C SER A 323 0.96 6.93 -2.99
N SER A 324 0.08 6.12 -3.61
CA SER A 324 -0.70 6.53 -4.78
C SER A 324 -1.67 7.68 -4.46
N ALA A 325 -2.34 7.64 -3.31
CA ALA A 325 -3.22 8.72 -2.84
C ALA A 325 -2.45 10.04 -2.67
N LEU A 326 -1.29 10.00 -2.01
CA LEU A 326 -0.44 11.17 -1.80
C LEU A 326 0.09 11.73 -3.13
N GLN A 327 0.48 10.86 -4.07
CA GLN A 327 0.86 11.26 -5.43
C GLN A 327 -0.32 11.93 -6.16
N ALA A 328 -1.53 11.36 -6.10
CA ALA A 328 -2.72 11.94 -6.71
C ALA A 328 -3.06 13.32 -6.13
N ALA A 329 -2.98 13.48 -4.81
CA ALA A 329 -3.17 14.78 -4.16
C ALA A 329 -2.14 15.82 -4.65
N ALA A 330 -0.87 15.44 -4.76
CA ALA A 330 0.18 16.29 -5.33
C ALA A 330 -0.06 16.64 -6.80
N LEU A 331 -0.62 15.71 -7.60
CA LEU A 331 -1.00 15.97 -8.98
C LEU A 331 -2.10 17.02 -9.06
N GLY A 332 -3.13 16.92 -8.22
CA GLY A 332 -4.18 17.94 -8.10
C GLY A 332 -3.61 19.30 -7.71
N GLU A 333 -2.76 19.38 -6.68
CA GLU A 333 -2.09 20.63 -6.26
C GLU A 333 -1.24 21.27 -7.36
N VAL A 334 -0.56 20.46 -8.20
CA VAL A 334 0.21 20.98 -9.32
C VAL A 334 -0.72 21.46 -10.42
N ALA A 335 -1.74 20.67 -10.78
CA ALA A 335 -2.73 21.03 -11.78
C ALA A 335 -3.46 22.33 -11.41
N SER A 336 -3.79 22.54 -10.13
CA SER A 336 -4.45 23.77 -9.66
C SER A 336 -3.59 25.03 -9.83
N ARG A 337 -2.27 24.88 -9.91
CA ARG A 337 -1.32 26.01 -10.01
C ARG A 337 -0.93 26.35 -11.44
N VAL A 338 -0.81 25.35 -12.30
CA VAL A 338 -0.32 25.56 -13.68
C VAL A 338 -1.33 25.18 -14.76
N GLY A 339 -2.40 24.47 -14.42
CA GLY A 339 -3.38 23.92 -15.37
C GLY A 339 -2.98 22.55 -15.90
N VAL A 340 -3.99 21.71 -16.22
CA VAL A 340 -3.77 20.34 -16.72
C VAL A 340 -3.06 20.30 -18.08
N GLY A 341 -3.25 21.31 -18.92
CA GLY A 341 -2.59 21.44 -20.23
C GLY A 341 -1.15 21.95 -20.18
N SER A 342 -0.62 22.35 -19.02
CA SER A 342 0.69 22.98 -18.94
C SER A 342 1.85 22.02 -19.29
N ASP A 343 2.80 22.48 -20.12
CA ASP A 343 4.05 21.77 -20.38
C ASP A 343 4.91 21.58 -19.12
N ASP A 344 4.73 22.44 -18.12
CA ASP A 344 5.46 22.44 -16.85
C ASP A 344 4.94 21.39 -15.86
N LEU A 345 3.72 20.88 -16.06
CA LEU A 345 3.03 20.01 -15.10
C LEU A 345 3.81 18.72 -14.83
N PRO A 346 4.28 17.93 -15.83
CA PRO A 346 4.98 16.68 -15.56
C PRO A 346 6.25 16.87 -14.73
N LYS A 347 7.03 17.90 -15.03
CA LYS A 347 8.26 18.22 -14.30
C LYS A 347 7.99 18.58 -12.85
N ARG A 348 6.96 19.39 -12.59
CA ARG A 348 6.57 19.80 -11.22
C ARG A 348 6.01 18.62 -10.44
N PHE A 349 5.15 17.82 -11.08
CA PHE A 349 4.57 16.62 -10.50
C PHE A 349 5.65 15.59 -10.14
N HIS A 350 6.51 15.17 -11.07
CA HIS A 350 7.50 14.12 -10.80
C HIS A 350 8.51 14.52 -9.72
N ARG A 351 8.88 15.81 -9.61
CA ARG A 351 9.69 16.31 -8.50
C ARG A 351 8.98 16.18 -7.15
N ARG A 352 7.67 16.43 -7.10
CA ARG A 352 6.86 16.31 -5.88
C ARG A 352 6.61 14.84 -5.52
N ALA A 353 6.26 14.02 -6.51
CA ALA A 353 6.07 12.59 -6.39
C ALA A 353 7.35 11.89 -5.88
N ALA A 354 8.53 12.27 -6.38
CA ALA A 354 9.80 11.71 -5.90
C ALA A 354 10.02 11.92 -4.39
N ARG A 355 9.61 13.07 -3.83
CA ARG A 355 9.69 13.32 -2.37
C ARG A 355 8.69 12.48 -1.58
N ILE A 356 7.52 12.24 -2.15
CA ILE A 356 6.48 11.40 -1.55
C ILE A 356 6.92 9.94 -1.55
N ILE A 357 7.49 9.46 -2.66
CA ILE A 357 7.98 8.09 -2.83
C ILE A 357 9.20 7.82 -1.95
N GLU A 358 10.04 8.83 -1.68
CA GLU A 358 11.29 8.66 -0.93
C GLU A 358 11.10 8.01 0.45
N SER A 359 10.10 8.43 1.22
CA SER A 359 9.86 7.89 2.56
C SER A 359 9.46 6.41 2.57
N PRO A 360 8.39 5.98 1.88
CA PRO A 360 8.03 4.57 1.80
C PRO A 360 9.14 3.74 1.12
N TRP A 361 9.79 4.26 0.08
CA TRP A 361 10.91 3.59 -0.57
C TRP A 361 12.06 3.28 0.40
N ARG A 362 12.47 4.26 1.23
CA ARG A 362 13.54 4.05 2.23
C ARG A 362 13.13 3.10 3.34
N ILE A 363 11.87 3.11 3.76
CA ILE A 363 11.37 2.18 4.77
C ILE A 363 11.40 0.75 4.22
N ALA A 364 10.85 0.55 3.01
CA ALA A 364 10.81 -0.76 2.36
C ALA A 364 12.22 -1.29 2.10
N VAL A 365 13.00 -0.58 1.28
CA VAL A 365 14.36 -0.99 0.90
C VAL A 365 15.28 -1.13 2.13
N GLY A 366 15.17 -0.22 3.10
CA GLY A 366 15.95 -0.32 4.34
C GLY A 366 15.62 -1.59 5.14
N GLY A 367 14.34 -1.93 5.24
CA GLY A 367 13.90 -3.18 5.88
C GLY A 367 14.32 -4.43 5.11
N ASP A 368 14.26 -4.39 3.77
CA ASP A 368 14.67 -5.49 2.88
C ASP A 368 16.17 -5.82 3.05
N PHE A 369 17.04 -4.80 3.14
CA PHE A 369 18.47 -4.97 3.42
C PHE A 369 18.79 -5.42 4.85
N GLY A 370 17.76 -5.67 5.67
CA GLY A 370 17.91 -6.49 6.87
C GLY A 370 18.18 -7.97 6.55
N HIS A 371 17.76 -8.44 5.36
CA HIS A 371 17.97 -9.82 4.91
C HIS A 371 19.26 -9.92 4.07
N PRO A 372 20.14 -10.91 4.32
CA PRO A 372 21.44 -11.00 3.65
C PRO A 372 21.36 -11.31 2.16
N ALA A 373 20.31 -11.98 1.71
CA ALA A 373 20.10 -12.31 0.29
C ALA A 373 19.49 -11.16 -0.55
N THR A 374 19.20 -9.99 0.06
CA THR A 374 18.62 -8.86 -0.68
C THR A 374 19.66 -8.22 -1.59
N GLU A 375 19.34 -8.15 -2.88
CA GLU A 375 20.23 -7.64 -3.93
C GLU A 375 19.82 -6.25 -4.42
N GLY A 376 20.79 -5.45 -4.88
CA GLY A 376 20.56 -4.11 -5.43
C GLY A 376 21.34 -3.01 -4.71
N PRO A 377 21.12 -1.73 -5.05
CA PRO A 377 21.87 -0.63 -4.46
C PRO A 377 21.43 -0.40 -3.02
N ARG A 378 22.32 -0.76 -2.08
CA ARG A 378 22.13 -0.53 -0.65
C ARG A 378 22.34 0.94 -0.30
N PRO A 379 21.36 1.63 0.31
CA PRO A 379 21.54 3.00 0.76
C PRO A 379 22.68 3.12 1.80
N LEU A 380 23.43 4.23 1.75
CA LEU A 380 24.43 4.53 2.76
C LEU A 380 23.78 4.68 4.15
N GLY A 381 24.45 4.18 5.19
CA GLY A 381 23.95 4.25 6.57
C GLY A 381 22.84 3.25 6.92
N THR A 382 22.55 2.29 6.04
CA THR A 382 21.45 1.32 6.26
C THR A 382 21.65 0.50 7.54
N ALA A 383 22.89 0.11 7.87
CA ALA A 383 23.16 -0.70 9.06
C ALA A 383 22.86 0.07 10.36
N GLU A 384 23.24 1.34 10.41
CA GLU A 384 23.04 2.25 11.53
C GLU A 384 21.56 2.57 11.71
N VAL A 385 20.85 2.86 10.62
CA VAL A 385 19.40 3.09 10.61
C VAL A 385 18.67 1.84 11.09
N ASN A 386 18.98 0.66 10.55
CA ASN A 386 18.35 -0.59 10.96
C ASN A 386 18.66 -0.91 12.43
N GLY A 387 19.89 -0.68 12.88
CA GLY A 387 20.26 -0.82 14.30
C GLY A 387 19.47 0.10 15.22
N TYR A 388 19.21 1.35 14.80
CA TYR A 388 18.34 2.26 15.55
C TYR A 388 16.86 1.82 15.53
N LEU A 389 16.33 1.43 14.36
CA LEU A 389 14.97 0.93 14.24
C LEU A 389 14.72 -0.32 15.09
N GLN A 390 15.70 -1.21 15.22
CA GLN A 390 15.61 -2.34 16.15
C GLN A 390 15.47 -1.91 17.61
N ARG A 391 16.11 -0.80 18.02
CA ARG A 391 15.90 -0.21 19.34
C ARG A 391 14.50 0.40 19.48
N VAL A 392 13.99 1.06 18.42
CA VAL A 392 12.61 1.59 18.39
C VAL A 392 11.59 0.45 18.53
N ILE A 393 11.76 -0.65 17.80
CA ILE A 393 10.92 -1.86 17.90
C ILE A 393 10.94 -2.38 19.34
N ARG A 394 12.12 -2.61 19.92
CA ARG A 394 12.24 -3.08 21.32
C ARG A 394 11.59 -2.12 22.32
N ALA A 395 11.80 -0.82 22.17
CA ALA A 395 11.17 0.18 23.04
C ALA A 395 9.65 0.22 22.89
N SER A 396 9.12 -0.08 21.70
CA SER A 396 7.68 -0.16 21.46
C SER A 396 7.00 -1.30 22.23
N HIS A 397 7.74 -2.33 22.66
CA HIS A 397 7.20 -3.41 23.50
C HIS A 397 6.79 -2.95 24.90
N ALA A 398 7.47 -1.92 25.42
CA ALA A 398 7.28 -1.43 26.79
C ALA A 398 6.68 -0.02 26.88
N SER A 399 6.52 0.68 25.74
CA SER A 399 6.16 2.09 25.73
C SER A 399 5.09 2.41 24.68
N VAL A 400 3.86 2.64 25.12
CA VAL A 400 2.76 3.08 24.25
C VAL A 400 3.11 4.37 23.47
N PRO A 401 3.76 5.39 24.05
CA PRO A 401 4.15 6.58 23.28
C PRO A 401 5.17 6.28 22.16
N VAL A 402 6.10 5.35 22.36
CA VAL A 402 7.02 4.91 21.29
C VAL A 402 6.28 4.10 20.24
N ALA A 403 5.42 3.16 20.65
CA ALA A 403 4.58 2.38 19.74
C ALA A 403 3.68 3.28 18.88
N ARG A 404 3.08 4.31 19.48
CA ARG A 404 2.28 5.35 18.79
C ARG A 404 3.11 6.11 17.77
N ALA A 405 4.27 6.65 18.16
CA ALA A 405 5.14 7.39 17.25
C ALA A 405 5.62 6.52 16.08
N PHE A 406 6.01 5.28 16.37
CA PHE A 406 6.42 4.32 15.35
C PHE A 406 5.27 3.96 14.40
N ASN A 407 4.07 3.70 14.94
CA ASN A 407 2.88 3.44 14.14
C ASN A 407 2.54 4.62 13.23
N ARG A 408 2.64 5.87 13.70
CA ARG A 408 2.39 7.06 12.87
C ARG A 408 3.34 7.16 11.67
N VAL A 409 4.60 6.79 11.82
CA VAL A 409 5.55 6.71 10.69
C VAL A 409 5.21 5.57 9.74
N LEU A 410 4.92 4.38 10.25
CA LEU A 410 4.50 3.25 9.41
C LEU A 410 3.22 3.56 8.63
N GLN A 411 2.31 4.32 9.23
CA GLN A 411 1.05 4.77 8.66
C GLN A 411 1.18 6.02 7.75
N LEU A 412 2.43 6.44 7.46
CA LEU A 412 2.80 7.61 6.66
C LEU A 412 2.19 8.95 7.13
N ALA A 413 1.76 9.01 8.39
CA ALA A 413 1.19 10.22 8.99
C ALA A 413 2.27 11.22 9.43
N ASP A 414 3.43 10.72 9.85
CA ASP A 414 4.59 11.52 10.24
C ASP A 414 5.83 11.11 9.44
N PRO A 415 6.79 12.02 9.21
CA PRO A 415 8.05 11.67 8.55
C PRO A 415 8.92 10.78 9.46
N PRO A 416 9.80 9.93 8.88
CA PRO A 416 10.73 9.11 9.67
C PRO A 416 11.64 9.89 10.62
N THR A 417 11.92 11.16 10.31
CA THR A 417 12.72 12.06 11.16
C THR A 417 12.08 12.35 12.52
N SER A 418 10.76 12.15 12.66
CA SER A 418 10.09 12.23 13.96
C SER A 418 10.62 11.21 14.96
N LEU A 419 11.13 10.05 14.49
CA LEU A 419 11.67 9.00 15.35
C LEU A 419 13.00 9.37 15.99
N VAL A 420 13.71 10.37 15.47
CA VAL A 420 15.02 10.82 15.97
C VAL A 420 14.94 12.13 16.74
N HIS A 421 13.73 12.59 17.10
CA HIS A 421 13.57 13.74 17.98
C HIS A 421 14.19 13.45 19.36
N PRO A 422 14.99 14.36 19.96
CA PRO A 422 15.79 14.07 21.16
C PRO A 422 14.99 13.47 22.33
N ALA A 423 13.81 14.01 22.61
CA ALA A 423 12.93 13.49 23.66
C ALA A 423 12.46 12.05 23.40
N LEU A 424 12.23 11.69 22.13
CA LEU A 424 11.84 10.33 21.77
C LEU A 424 13.06 9.40 21.77
N VAL A 425 14.23 9.85 21.30
CA VAL A 425 15.48 9.07 21.36
C VAL A 425 15.81 8.67 22.80
N LEU A 426 15.76 9.62 23.74
CA LEU A 426 15.98 9.34 25.17
C LEU A 426 14.99 8.29 25.69
N ARG A 427 13.71 8.39 25.29
CA ARG A 427 12.69 7.42 25.63
C ARG A 427 12.97 6.06 25.00
N VAL A 428 13.36 5.99 23.73
CA VAL A 428 13.72 4.75 23.04
C VAL A 428 14.88 4.05 23.76
N LEU A 429 15.95 4.77 24.09
CA LEU A 429 17.11 4.20 24.78
C LEU A 429 16.75 3.67 26.18
N ARG A 430 15.87 4.37 26.90
CA ARG A 430 15.39 3.95 28.22
C ARG A 430 14.47 2.73 28.14
N GLU A 431 13.45 2.80 27.30
CA GLU A 431 12.39 1.80 27.24
C GLU A 431 12.82 0.53 26.48
N SER A 432 13.80 0.60 25.57
CA SER A 432 14.31 -0.59 24.89
C SER A 432 14.91 -1.62 25.85
N ARG A 433 15.43 -1.18 27.00
CA ARG A 433 15.97 -2.04 28.07
C ARG A 433 14.89 -2.74 28.88
N ARG A 434 13.63 -2.27 28.79
CA ARG A 434 12.46 -2.83 29.46
C ARG A 434 11.67 -3.78 28.57
N SER A 435 12.08 -3.95 27.32
CA SER A 435 11.52 -4.96 26.41
C SER A 435 11.57 -6.36 27.08
N PRO A 436 10.53 -7.20 26.93
CA PRO A 436 10.59 -8.61 27.34
C PRO A 436 11.83 -9.33 26.78
N VAL A 437 12.20 -9.02 25.53
CA VAL A 437 13.40 -9.54 24.85
C VAL A 437 14.70 -9.15 25.56
N ALA A 438 14.76 -7.96 26.17
CA ALA A 438 15.94 -7.47 26.87
C ALA A 438 16.00 -7.95 28.33
N THR A 439 14.84 -8.21 28.94
CA THR A 439 14.70 -8.58 30.35
C THR A 439 14.60 -10.09 30.56
N GLY A 440 14.38 -10.87 29.49
CA GLY A 440 14.08 -12.30 29.59
C GLY A 440 12.69 -12.59 30.16
N ALA A 441 11.82 -11.58 30.26
CA ALA A 441 10.46 -11.77 30.76
C ALA A 441 9.64 -12.65 29.80
N ALA A 442 8.79 -13.50 30.37
CA ALA A 442 7.89 -14.35 29.59
C ALA A 442 6.98 -13.51 28.69
N ILE A 443 6.86 -13.91 27.43
CA ILE A 443 6.00 -13.24 26.45
C ILE A 443 4.58 -13.77 26.63
N ARG A 444 3.65 -12.87 27.00
CA ARG A 444 2.23 -13.19 26.99
C ARG A 444 1.73 -13.24 25.55
N HIS A 445 1.33 -14.41 25.09
CA HIS A 445 0.60 -14.58 23.83
C HIS A 445 -0.89 -14.26 24.02
N PRO A 446 -1.60 -13.88 22.94
CA PRO A 446 -3.04 -13.72 23.01
C PRO A 446 -3.73 -15.06 23.24
N ARG A 447 -4.84 -15.01 23.96
CA ARG A 447 -5.79 -16.10 24.06
C ARG A 447 -6.55 -16.28 22.74
N ILE A 448 -6.54 -17.51 22.24
CA ILE A 448 -7.36 -17.98 21.13
C ILE A 448 -8.51 -18.82 21.70
N GLY A 449 -9.74 -18.53 21.28
CA GLY A 449 -10.96 -19.13 21.79
C GLY A 449 -11.64 -18.35 22.94
N PRO A 450 -12.81 -18.85 23.39
CA PRO A 450 -13.70 -18.14 24.30
C PRO A 450 -13.03 -17.85 25.64
N ALA A 451 -13.57 -16.88 26.36
CA ALA A 451 -13.21 -16.71 27.76
C ALA A 451 -13.59 -17.97 28.54
N GLN A 452 -12.65 -18.53 29.30
CA GLN A 452 -13.00 -19.52 30.30
C GLN A 452 -13.96 -18.82 31.28
N VAL A 453 -15.21 -19.29 31.28
CA VAL A 453 -16.20 -18.91 32.28
C VAL A 453 -15.72 -19.58 33.56
N SER A 454 -15.23 -18.77 34.49
CA SER A 454 -14.79 -19.19 35.83
C SER A 454 -15.95 -19.65 36.68
#